data_AF-A0A2U0S8Y7-F1
#
_entry.id   AF-A0A2U0S8Y7-F1
#
_cell.length_a   1.000
_cell.length_b   1.000
_cell.length_c   1.000
_cell.angle_alpha   90.00
_cell.angle_beta   90.00
_cell.angle_gamma   90.00
#
_symmetry.space_group_name_H-M   'P 1'
#
loop_
_entity.id
_entity.type
_entity.pdbx_description
1 polymer ?
#
loop_
_entity_poly.entity_id
_entity_poly.type
_entity_poly.pdbx_seq_one_letter_code
_entity_poly.pdbx_strand_id
1 'polypeptide(L)'
;MKKLTRMGVIVVIVGVSLLLTTFYRGSNQEGINRFQWLGTPSEGFVFDDRFLLPPRTCQIHLNSSSEVDVYILDEEGIRLWEEKETLEPIWNSSGAKQHTGTFDVNKRGEYAQLVFNIHNATTSIQETFRFSGIEKDLVVASVAITAIGLVTVAASVLLKKFRVRH
;
A
#
# COMPACT_ATOMS: atom_id res chain seq x y z
N MET A 1 -16.36 21.73 -32.74
CA MET A 1 -16.41 22.35 -31.40
C MET A 1 -17.26 21.59 -30.39
N LYS A 2 -18.52 21.23 -30.68
CA LYS A 2 -19.34 20.37 -29.79
C LYS A 2 -18.64 19.06 -29.37
N LYS A 3 -17.83 18.47 -30.25
CA LYS A 3 -17.02 17.27 -29.98
C LYS A 3 -15.93 17.50 -28.92
N LEU A 4 -15.27 18.66 -28.93
CA LEU A 4 -14.19 18.98 -27.98
C LEU A 4 -14.73 19.21 -26.56
N THR A 5 -15.84 19.94 -26.45
CA THR A 5 -16.54 20.14 -25.18
C THR A 5 -17.05 18.80 -24.62
N ARG A 6 -17.62 17.93 -25.47
CA ARG A 6 -18.05 16.58 -25.06
C ARG A 6 -16.89 15.73 -24.56
N MET A 7 -15.74 15.75 -25.24
CA MET A 7 -14.53 15.08 -24.76
C MET A 7 -14.08 15.61 -23.40
N GLY A 8 -13.99 16.93 -23.25
CA GLY A 8 -13.60 17.54 -21.97
C GLY A 8 -14.52 17.14 -20.82
N VAL A 9 -15.84 17.15 -21.05
CA VAL A 9 -16.83 16.70 -20.05
C VAL A 9 -16.66 15.22 -19.70
N ILE A 10 -16.43 14.34 -20.67
CA ILE A 10 -16.16 12.91 -20.42
C ILE A 10 -14.91 12.76 -19.53
N VAL A 11 -13.82 13.47 -19.84
CA VAL A 11 -12.59 13.43 -19.05
C VAL A 11 -12.81 13.93 -17.62
N VAL A 12 -13.61 14.98 -17.43
CA VAL A 12 -13.99 15.46 -16.08
C VAL A 12 -14.77 14.39 -15.33
N ILE A 13 -15.77 13.75 -15.97
CA ILE A 13 -16.56 12.69 -15.33
C ILE A 13 -15.65 11.54 -14.88
N VAL A 14 -14.76 11.08 -15.76
CA VAL A 14 -13.79 10.02 -15.41
C VAL A 14 -12.90 10.43 -14.24
N GLY A 15 -12.33 11.64 -14.27
CA GLY A 15 -11.48 12.14 -13.19
C GLY A 15 -12.21 12.27 -11.85
N VAL A 16 -13.44 12.79 -11.85
CA VAL A 16 -14.28 12.92 -10.65
C VAL A 16 -14.70 11.53 -10.12
N SER A 17 -15.09 10.61 -10.99
CA SER A 17 -15.42 9.23 -10.60
C SER A 17 -14.22 8.52 -9.95
N LEU A 18 -13.02 8.71 -10.50
CA LEU A 18 -11.79 8.19 -9.90
C LEU A 18 -11.49 8.85 -8.54
N LEU A 19 -11.65 10.17 -8.41
CA LEU A 19 -11.51 10.87 -7.13
C LEU A 19 -12.45 10.30 -6.07
N LEU A 20 -13.74 10.19 -6.38
CA LEU A 20 -14.75 9.66 -5.45
C LEU A 20 -14.44 8.22 -5.04
N THR A 21 -14.02 7.39 -5.99
CA THR A 21 -13.62 6.00 -5.71
C THR A 21 -12.38 5.95 -4.82
N THR A 22 -11.41 6.85 -5.05
CA THR A 22 -10.18 6.92 -4.25
C THR A 22 -10.46 7.38 -2.82
N PHE A 23 -11.31 8.40 -2.64
CA PHE A 23 -11.74 8.82 -1.31
C PHE A 23 -12.52 7.71 -0.59
N TYR A 24 -13.44 7.03 -1.28
CA TYR A 24 -14.18 5.92 -0.71
C TYR A 24 -13.27 4.74 -0.32
N ARG A 25 -12.24 4.43 -1.12
CA ARG A 25 -11.26 3.39 -0.78
C ARG A 25 -10.36 3.83 0.37
N GLY A 26 -9.87 5.07 0.34
CA GLY A 26 -9.01 5.62 1.39
C GLY A 26 -9.69 5.73 2.75
N SER A 27 -11.01 5.89 2.80
CA SER A 27 -11.77 5.83 4.06
C SER A 27 -12.08 4.40 4.54
N ASN A 28 -11.96 3.39 3.67
CA ASN A 28 -12.45 2.02 3.93
C ASN A 28 -11.38 0.92 3.86
N GLN A 29 -10.13 1.21 3.52
CA GLN A 29 -9.06 0.21 3.44
C GLN A 29 -7.99 0.43 4.50
N GLU A 30 -8.32 0.08 5.74
CA GLU A 30 -7.30 -0.64 6.51
C GLU A 30 -7.28 -2.07 5.94
N GLY A 31 -6.26 -2.40 5.14
CA GLY A 31 -6.00 -3.79 4.78
C GLY A 31 -5.53 -4.54 6.02
N ILE A 32 -6.45 -4.85 6.94
CA ILE A 32 -6.14 -5.51 8.20
C ILE A 32 -5.93 -7.00 7.92
N ASN A 33 -4.68 -7.39 7.70
CA ASN A 33 -4.32 -8.80 7.80
C ASN A 33 -4.08 -9.09 9.28
N ARG A 34 -5.01 -9.81 9.91
CA ARG A 34 -4.82 -10.34 11.26
C ARG A 34 -4.28 -11.74 11.15
N PHE A 35 -3.05 -11.93 11.59
CA PHE A 35 -2.46 -13.24 11.76
C PHE A 35 -2.58 -13.63 13.23
N GLN A 36 -3.03 -14.86 13.47
CA GLN A 36 -3.05 -15.47 14.79
C GLN A 36 -2.41 -16.83 14.69
N TRP A 37 -1.42 -17.06 15.53
CA TRP A 37 -0.67 -18.30 15.53
C TRP A 37 -0.38 -18.74 16.96
N LEU A 38 -0.43 -20.06 17.17
CA LEU A 38 -0.24 -20.72 18.46
C LEU A 38 0.64 -21.95 18.27
N GLY A 39 1.84 -21.96 18.87
CA GLY A 39 2.77 -23.09 18.79
C GLY A 39 4.19 -22.76 19.24
N THR A 40 5.19 -23.45 18.67
CA THR A 40 6.63 -23.04 18.62
C THR A 40 6.95 -22.52 17.21
N PRO A 41 7.27 -21.23 17.00
CA PRO A 41 7.25 -20.64 15.67
C PRO A 41 8.55 -21.03 14.98
N SER A 42 8.42 -21.88 13.96
CA SER A 42 9.52 -22.26 13.08
C SER A 42 9.18 -22.04 11.60
N GLU A 43 8.01 -21.45 11.29
CA GLU A 43 7.56 -21.25 9.92
C GLU A 43 7.42 -19.75 9.64
N GLY A 44 8.17 -19.27 8.64
CA GLY A 44 7.96 -17.95 8.07
C GLY A 44 6.72 -17.95 7.18
N PHE A 45 6.09 -16.79 7.01
CA PHE A 45 4.99 -16.65 6.06
C PHE A 45 5.34 -15.64 4.98
N VAL A 46 4.91 -15.95 3.76
CA VAL A 46 5.11 -15.09 2.59
C VAL A 46 3.86 -14.24 2.38
N PHE A 47 4.10 -12.95 2.23
CA PHE A 47 3.11 -11.95 1.90
C PHE A 47 2.68 -12.12 0.43
N ASP A 48 1.41 -12.47 0.20
CA ASP A 48 0.80 -12.67 -1.13
C ASP A 48 0.94 -11.43 -2.03
N ASP A 49 1.27 -11.65 -3.31
CA ASP A 49 1.34 -10.70 -4.42
C ASP A 49 0.33 -9.54 -4.39
N ARG A 50 -0.86 -9.74 -3.80
CA ARG A 50 -1.89 -8.71 -3.49
C ARG A 50 -1.36 -7.42 -2.82
N PHE A 51 -0.10 -7.36 -2.39
CA PHE A 51 0.68 -6.12 -2.15
C PHE A 51 0.84 -5.17 -3.37
N LEU A 52 0.36 -5.59 -4.55
CA LEU A 52 0.39 -5.07 -5.92
C LEU A 52 0.58 -3.58 -6.28
N LEU A 53 0.65 -2.60 -5.37
CA LEU A 53 0.90 -1.20 -5.76
C LEU A 53 1.80 -0.50 -4.74
N PRO A 54 3.13 -0.75 -4.76
CA PRO A 54 4.10 0.16 -4.16
C PRO A 54 4.05 1.55 -4.85
N PRO A 55 4.51 2.62 -4.19
CA PRO A 55 5.02 2.64 -2.82
C PRO A 55 3.89 2.62 -1.77
N ARG A 56 4.08 1.89 -0.67
CA ARG A 56 3.18 1.93 0.49
C ARG A 56 3.96 1.92 1.78
N THR A 57 3.40 2.53 2.81
CA THR A 57 3.85 2.34 4.19
C THR A 57 3.02 1.23 4.82
N CYS A 58 3.71 0.28 5.46
CA CYS A 58 3.12 -0.77 6.26
C CYS A 58 3.34 -0.45 7.74
N GLN A 59 2.28 -0.58 8.54
CA GLN A 59 2.34 -0.57 10.00
C GLN A 59 2.04 -1.98 10.51
N ILE A 60 2.94 -2.51 11.33
CA ILE A 60 2.78 -3.78 12.03
C ILE A 60 2.43 -3.51 13.49
N HIS A 61 1.40 -4.17 13.99
CA HIS A 61 1.07 -4.25 15.41
C HIS A 61 1.22 -5.69 15.88
N LEU A 62 2.21 -5.94 16.72
CA LEU A 62 2.51 -7.23 17.32
C LEU A 62 1.99 -7.27 18.76
N ASN A 63 1.33 -8.37 19.12
CA ASN A 63 0.97 -8.72 20.47
C ASN A 63 1.21 -10.22 20.69
N SER A 64 2.12 -10.55 21.59
CA SER A 64 2.58 -11.91 21.87
C SER A 64 2.52 -12.21 23.36
N SER A 65 2.25 -13.47 23.71
CA SER A 65 2.28 -13.93 25.11
C SER A 65 3.71 -14.09 25.67
N SER A 66 4.73 -14.11 24.81
CA SER A 66 6.15 -14.22 25.17
C SER A 66 7.02 -13.29 24.30
N GLU A 67 8.30 -13.14 24.65
CA GLU A 67 9.23 -12.33 23.86
C GLU A 67 9.58 -13.04 22.55
N VAL A 68 9.35 -12.35 21.44
CA VAL A 68 9.67 -12.83 20.10
C VAL A 68 10.50 -11.81 19.34
N ASP A 69 11.35 -12.31 18.45
CA ASP A 69 11.99 -11.50 17.43
C ASP A 69 11.19 -11.61 16.13
N VAL A 70 10.98 -10.48 15.46
CA VAL A 70 10.26 -10.41 14.18
C VAL A 70 11.14 -9.72 13.16
N TYR A 71 11.23 -10.32 11.97
CA TYR A 71 12.01 -9.82 10.85
C TYR A 71 11.15 -9.80 9.59
N ILE A 72 11.21 -8.69 8.86
CA ILE A 72 10.58 -8.57 7.55
C ILE A 72 11.69 -8.55 6.51
N LEU A 73 11.60 -9.46 5.55
CA LEU A 73 12.53 -9.63 4.43
C LEU A 73 11.85 -9.19 3.14
N ASP A 74 12.58 -8.51 2.28
CA ASP A 74 12.20 -8.35 0.87
C ASP A 74 12.81 -9.50 0.04
N GLU A 75 12.56 -9.52 -1.28
CA GLU A 75 13.08 -10.54 -2.19
C GLU A 75 14.60 -10.77 -2.08
N GLU A 76 15.40 -9.70 -1.84
CA GLU A 76 16.84 -9.84 -1.66
C GLU A 76 17.17 -10.45 -0.29
N GLY A 77 16.51 -10.00 0.77
CA GLY A 77 16.63 -10.58 2.12
C GLY A 77 16.21 -12.05 2.16
N ILE A 78 15.16 -12.44 1.43
CA ILE A 78 14.73 -13.84 1.28
C ILE A 78 15.85 -14.65 0.63
N ARG A 79 16.36 -14.19 -0.52
CA ARG A 79 17.46 -14.87 -1.22
C ARG A 79 18.69 -15.03 -0.34
N LEU A 80 19.08 -13.98 0.39
CA LEU A 80 20.23 -14.02 1.30
C LEU A 80 20.02 -15.00 2.47
N TRP A 81 18.79 -15.06 2.99
CA TRP A 81 18.43 -16.00 4.03
C TRP A 81 18.48 -17.46 3.54
N GLU A 82 17.88 -17.73 2.38
CA GLU A 82 17.79 -19.09 1.82
C GLU A 82 19.12 -19.60 1.26
N GLU A 83 19.88 -18.77 0.55
CA GLU A 83 21.12 -19.20 -0.12
C GLU A 83 22.36 -19.11 0.77
N LYS A 84 22.38 -18.17 1.72
CA LYS A 84 23.59 -17.82 2.48
C LYS A 84 23.39 -17.80 3.99
N GLU A 85 22.21 -18.19 4.48
CA GLU A 85 21.86 -18.13 5.92
C GLU A 85 22.13 -16.75 6.53
N THR A 86 22.07 -15.70 5.71
CA THR A 86 22.40 -14.33 6.11
C THR A 86 21.11 -13.55 6.31
N LEU A 87 20.91 -13.03 7.52
CA LEU A 87 19.69 -12.29 7.87
C LEU A 87 19.86 -10.79 7.59
N GLU A 88 19.32 -10.34 6.46
CA GLU A 88 19.27 -8.92 6.08
C GLU A 88 17.81 -8.44 5.99
N PRO A 89 17.21 -8.04 7.12
CA PRO A 89 15.84 -7.59 7.15
C PRO A 89 15.73 -6.11 6.77
N ILE A 90 14.66 -5.77 6.06
CA ILE A 90 14.29 -4.36 5.84
C ILE A 90 13.68 -3.71 7.09
N TRP A 91 13.19 -4.54 8.01
CA TRP A 91 12.66 -4.13 9.30
C TRP A 91 12.79 -5.26 10.32
N ASN A 92 13.08 -4.92 11.58
CA ASN A 92 13.12 -5.89 12.66
C ASN A 92 12.62 -5.31 13.98
N SER A 93 12.27 -6.22 14.89
CA SER A 93 11.99 -5.95 16.30
C SER A 93 12.50 -7.14 17.10
N SER A 94 13.23 -6.90 18.18
CA SER A 94 13.81 -7.97 19.03
C SER A 94 13.28 -7.93 20.46
N GLY A 95 13.06 -9.11 21.05
CA GLY A 95 12.60 -9.25 22.43
C GLY A 95 11.21 -8.67 22.70
N ALA A 96 10.34 -8.63 21.69
CA ALA A 96 9.08 -7.92 21.78
C ALA A 96 7.93 -8.82 22.24
N LYS A 97 7.24 -8.41 23.31
CA LYS A 97 5.89 -8.92 23.64
C LYS A 97 4.80 -8.09 22.96
N GLN A 98 5.00 -6.78 22.92
CA GLN A 98 4.11 -5.84 22.25
C GLN A 98 4.95 -4.85 21.48
N HIS A 99 4.63 -4.64 20.22
CA HIS A 99 5.37 -3.70 19.39
C HIS A 99 4.47 -3.08 18.33
N THR A 100 4.72 -1.81 18.02
CA THR A 100 4.15 -1.15 16.85
C THR A 100 5.29 -0.56 16.06
N GLY A 101 5.44 -1.03 14.83
CA GLY A 101 6.50 -0.61 13.92
C GLY A 101 5.95 -0.19 12.57
N THR A 102 6.77 0.49 11.79
CA THR A 102 6.45 0.88 10.42
C THR A 102 7.62 0.58 9.50
N PHE A 103 7.33 0.10 8.30
CA PHE A 103 8.30 -0.11 7.23
C PHE A 103 7.70 0.23 5.87
N ASP A 104 8.54 0.61 4.91
CA ASP A 104 8.08 0.99 3.58
C ASP A 104 8.23 -0.16 2.57
N VAL A 105 7.17 -0.41 1.82
CA VAL A 105 7.10 -1.31 0.66
C VAL A 105 7.34 -0.47 -0.59
N ASN A 106 8.60 -0.39 -1.01
CA ASN A 106 9.04 0.51 -2.08
C ASN A 106 8.99 -0.10 -3.48
N LYS A 107 9.02 -1.44 -3.58
CA LYS A 107 9.01 -2.18 -4.85
C LYS A 107 7.98 -3.29 -4.81
N ARG A 108 7.61 -3.78 -5.99
CA ARG A 108 6.71 -4.93 -6.12
C ARG A 108 7.59 -6.18 -6.04
N GLY A 109 7.13 -7.18 -5.31
CA GLY A 109 7.85 -8.42 -5.14
C GLY A 109 7.31 -9.19 -3.95
N GLU A 110 7.95 -10.31 -3.67
CA GLU A 110 7.67 -11.13 -2.50
C GLU A 110 8.31 -10.48 -1.26
N TYR A 111 7.58 -10.58 -0.16
CA TYR A 111 8.06 -10.23 1.16
C TYR A 111 7.82 -11.43 2.07
N ALA A 112 8.74 -11.70 2.98
CA ALA A 112 8.60 -12.76 3.96
C ALA A 112 8.69 -12.19 5.36
N GLN A 113 7.99 -12.81 6.28
CA GLN A 113 8.17 -12.57 7.69
C GLN A 113 8.76 -13.79 8.37
N LEU A 114 9.80 -13.56 9.16
CA LEU A 114 10.35 -14.55 10.08
C LEU A 114 10.00 -14.13 11.50
N VAL A 115 9.55 -15.10 12.30
CA VAL A 115 9.26 -14.91 13.71
C VAL A 115 10.05 -15.95 14.51
N PHE A 116 10.90 -15.48 15.40
CA PHE A 116 11.72 -16.31 16.25
C PHE A 116 11.26 -16.20 17.71
N ASN A 117 10.96 -17.35 18.32
CA ASN A 117 10.60 -17.41 19.73
C ASN A 117 11.84 -17.74 20.56
N ILE A 118 12.29 -16.73 21.28
CA ILE A 118 13.52 -16.73 22.06
C ILE A 118 13.49 -17.82 23.14
N HIS A 119 12.31 -18.15 23.67
CA HIS A 119 12.15 -19.10 24.77
C HIS A 119 11.77 -20.51 24.34
N ASN A 120 11.57 -20.75 23.04
CA ASN A 120 11.13 -22.03 22.47
C ASN A 120 9.94 -22.67 23.23
N ALA A 121 9.04 -21.83 23.75
CA ALA A 121 7.88 -22.22 24.54
C ALA A 121 6.58 -21.91 23.80
N THR A 122 5.50 -22.66 24.04
CA THR A 122 4.20 -22.39 23.40
C THR A 122 3.80 -20.92 23.57
N THR A 123 3.68 -20.22 22.45
CA THR A 123 3.43 -18.77 22.41
C THR A 123 2.25 -18.47 21.50
N SER A 124 1.38 -17.58 21.96
CA SER A 124 0.32 -16.99 21.15
C SER A 124 0.82 -15.69 20.56
N ILE A 125 0.79 -15.58 19.24
CA ILE A 125 1.22 -14.39 18.50
C ILE A 125 0.03 -13.87 17.71
N GLN A 126 -0.29 -12.61 17.92
CA GLN A 126 -1.28 -11.86 17.16
C GLN A 126 -0.59 -10.69 16.48
N GLU A 127 -0.67 -10.65 15.15
CA GLU A 127 -0.13 -9.56 14.35
C GLU A 127 -1.20 -8.94 13.50
N THR A 128 -1.15 -7.62 13.39
CA THR A 128 -2.04 -6.85 12.54
C THR A 128 -1.22 -5.95 11.64
N PHE A 129 -1.34 -6.17 10.34
CA PHE A 129 -0.75 -5.29 9.33
C PHE A 129 -1.77 -4.26 8.87
N ARG A 130 -1.33 -3.02 8.71
CA ARG A 130 -2.09 -1.92 8.09
C ARG A 130 -1.26 -1.34 6.96
N PHE A 131 -1.88 -1.12 5.81
CA PHE A 131 -1.20 -0.59 4.62
C PHE A 131 -1.82 0.75 4.24
N SER A 132 -0.98 1.73 3.89
CA SER A 132 -1.40 3.06 3.43
C SER A 132 -0.46 3.56 2.32
N GLY A 133 -0.93 4.42 1.41
CA GLY A 133 -0.06 5.17 0.48
C GLY A 133 -0.53 5.27 -0.96
N ILE A 134 -1.19 4.24 -1.52
CA ILE A 134 -1.71 4.27 -2.91
C ILE A 134 -2.70 5.43 -3.10
N GLU A 135 -3.46 5.72 -2.06
CA GLU A 135 -4.51 6.72 -2.10
C GLU A 135 -3.94 8.06 -2.54
N LYS A 136 -2.71 8.38 -2.15
CA LYS A 136 -2.08 9.66 -2.49
C LYS A 136 -1.79 9.78 -3.98
N ASP A 137 -1.18 8.76 -4.60
CA ASP A 137 -0.85 8.79 -6.02
C ASP A 137 -2.11 8.74 -6.89
N LEU A 138 -3.10 7.93 -6.49
CA LEU A 138 -4.37 7.87 -7.19
C LEU A 138 -5.17 9.16 -7.04
N VAL A 139 -5.13 9.84 -5.89
CA VAL A 139 -5.70 11.18 -5.71
C VAL A 139 -5.01 12.16 -6.67
N VAL A 140 -3.68 12.21 -6.70
CA VAL A 140 -2.93 13.13 -7.58
C VAL A 140 -3.26 12.89 -9.05
N ALA A 141 -3.25 11.64 -9.50
CA ALA A 141 -3.63 11.28 -10.87
C ALA A 141 -5.06 11.70 -11.20
N SER A 142 -6.00 11.46 -10.28
CA SER A 142 -7.42 11.79 -10.48
C SER A 142 -7.65 13.31 -10.52
N VAL A 143 -6.94 14.08 -9.69
CA VAL A 143 -6.93 15.55 -9.75
C VAL A 143 -6.38 16.03 -11.11
N ALA A 144 -5.26 15.48 -11.57
CA ALA A 144 -4.64 15.86 -12.84
C ALA A 144 -5.58 15.60 -14.04
N ILE A 145 -6.21 14.42 -14.10
CA ILE A 145 -7.19 14.08 -15.14
C ILE A 145 -8.37 15.06 -15.10
N THR A 146 -8.90 15.35 -13.90
CA THR A 146 -10.01 16.30 -13.73
C THR A 146 -9.63 17.69 -14.23
N ALA A 147 -8.44 18.17 -13.88
CA ALA A 147 -7.92 19.47 -14.31
C ALA A 147 -7.77 19.55 -15.84
N ILE A 148 -7.22 18.52 -16.48
CA ILE A 148 -7.10 18.43 -17.95
C ILE A 148 -8.48 18.51 -18.61
N GLY A 149 -9.47 17.81 -18.06
CA GLY A 149 -10.85 17.86 -18.53
C GLY A 149 -11.42 19.28 -18.45
N LEU A 150 -11.27 19.95 -17.31
CA LEU A 150 -11.74 21.32 -17.09
C LEU A 150 -11.07 22.32 -18.03
N VAL A 151 -9.75 22.25 -18.20
CA VAL A 151 -8.99 23.10 -19.14
C VAL A 151 -9.49 22.90 -20.57
N THR A 152 -9.74 21.65 -20.98
CA THR A 152 -10.27 21.33 -22.31
C THR A 152 -11.66 21.93 -22.53
N VAL A 153 -12.54 21.85 -21.53
CA VAL A 153 -13.87 22.48 -21.57
C VAL A 153 -13.73 24.01 -21.69
N ALA A 154 -12.91 24.63 -20.83
CA ALA A 154 -12.69 26.08 -20.81
C ALA A 154 -12.13 26.58 -22.16
N ALA A 155 -11.10 25.94 -22.69
CA ALA A 155 -10.52 26.25 -24.00
C ALA A 155 -11.57 26.14 -25.11
N SER A 156 -12.41 25.10 -25.08
CA SER A 156 -13.48 24.92 -26.08
C SER A 156 -14.51 26.06 -26.06
N VAL A 157 -14.84 26.58 -24.87
CA VAL A 157 -15.79 27.69 -24.68
C VAL A 157 -15.16 29.00 -25.11
N LEU A 158 -13.90 29.25 -24.74
CA LEU A 158 -13.16 30.44 -25.14
C LEU A 158 -13.02 30.54 -26.66
N LEU A 159 -12.58 29.47 -27.31
CA LEU A 159 -12.50 29.40 -28.78
C LEU A 159 -13.85 29.67 -29.45
N LYS A 160 -14.96 29.26 -28.82
CA LYS A 160 -16.30 29.52 -29.36
C LYS A 160 -16.62 31.01 -29.29
N LYS A 161 -16.26 31.65 -28.18
CA LYS A 161 -16.50 33.08 -27.94
C LYS A 161 -15.69 33.96 -28.88
N PHE A 162 -14.44 33.59 -29.19
CA PHE A 162 -13.61 34.33 -30.16
C PHE A 162 -14.12 34.20 -31.60
N ARG A 163 -14.61 33.03 -32.00
CA ARG A 163 -15.13 32.82 -33.36
C ARG A 163 -16.45 33.53 -33.65
N VAL A 164 -17.22 33.88 -32.62
CA VAL A 164 -18.50 34.62 -32.78
C VAL A 164 -18.28 36.14 -32.89
N ARG A 165 -17.06 36.63 -32.58
CA ARG A 165 -16.70 38.06 -32.67
C ARG A 165 -16.01 38.47 -33.98
N HIS A 166 -15.74 37.50 -34.86
CA HIS A 166 -15.24 37.71 -36.23
C HIS A 166 -16.31 37.23 -37.22
#